data_AF-A0A7X0LFS4-F1
#
_entry.id   AF-A0A7X0LFS4-F1
#
_cell.length_a   1.000
_cell.length_b   1.000
_cell.length_c   1.000
_cell.angle_alpha   90.00
_cell.angle_beta   90.00
_cell.angle_gamma   90.00
#
_symmetry.space_group_name_H-M   'P 1'
#
loop_
_entity.id
_entity.type
_entity.pdbx_description
1 polymer ?
#
loop_
_entity_poly.entity_id
_entity_poly.type
_entity_poly.pdbx_seq_one_letter_code
_entity_poly.pdbx_strand_id
1 'polypeptide(L)'
;MSLSPAVIDALVAAGATVEMLAAAVKADMAEADARLAAKRAKDAARQRKHRGTDAVSRDVTVTECDTEDVTNQPLSRPPNEINSNPPTQTREKQTPRARGATIPADWKPQPFGVGTAARAIVDGWPPGVLDEQAEHFASHHRAKGTVSKDWHDSWSTWVHNSKRFKGFGNGQSKQPSRGGSTRDAAQLALSRMGCG
;
A
#
# COMPACT_ATOMS: atom_id res chain seq x y z
N MET A 1 -24.11 1.20 -11.22
CA MET A 1 -24.10 2.68 -11.44
C MET A 1 -25.40 3.20 -10.86
N SER A 2 -25.44 4.38 -10.24
CA SER A 2 -26.73 4.89 -9.71
C SER A 2 -27.60 5.38 -10.87
N LEU A 3 -28.76 4.75 -11.08
CA LEU A 3 -29.78 5.26 -12.00
C LEU A 3 -30.30 6.60 -11.45
N SER A 4 -30.25 7.65 -12.26
CA SER A 4 -30.79 8.94 -11.86
C SER A 4 -32.33 8.91 -11.92
N PRO A 5 -33.02 9.71 -11.08
CA PRO A 5 -34.48 9.80 -11.12
C PRO A 5 -35.04 10.12 -12.51
N ALA A 6 -34.37 11.01 -13.25
CA ALA A 6 -34.76 11.37 -14.61
C ALA A 6 -34.73 10.19 -15.60
N VAL A 7 -33.83 9.22 -15.40
CA VAL A 7 -33.77 8.02 -16.23
C VAL A 7 -34.90 7.06 -15.88
N ILE A 8 -35.26 6.95 -14.61
CA ILE A 8 -36.39 6.14 -14.15
C ILE A 8 -37.70 6.69 -14.73
N ASP A 9 -37.90 8.00 -14.66
CA ASP A 9 -39.09 8.67 -15.22
C ASP A 9 -39.18 8.49 -16.74
N ALA A 10 -38.05 8.60 -17.45
CA ALA A 10 -38.01 8.34 -18.90
C ALA A 10 -38.35 6.89 -19.26
N LEU A 11 -37.91 5.91 -18.45
CA LEU A 11 -38.24 4.50 -18.66
C LEU A 11 -39.73 4.22 -18.41
N VAL A 12 -40.31 4.83 -17.37
CA VAL A 12 -41.75 4.73 -17.10
C VAL A 12 -42.56 5.40 -18.23
N ALA A 13 -42.14 6.56 -18.71
CA ALA A 13 -42.77 7.24 -19.85
C ALA A 13 -42.67 6.42 -21.16
N ALA A 14 -41.61 5.63 -21.32
CA ALA A 14 -41.44 4.69 -22.44
C ALA A 14 -42.25 3.38 -22.27
N GLY A 15 -43.03 3.24 -21.21
CA GLY A 15 -43.89 2.07 -20.96
C GLY A 15 -43.20 0.91 -20.24
N ALA A 16 -42.03 1.13 -19.63
CA ALA A 16 -41.43 0.12 -18.76
C ALA A 16 -42.33 -0.06 -17.52
N THR A 17 -42.70 -1.31 -17.24
CA THR A 17 -43.51 -1.62 -16.06
C THR A 17 -42.63 -1.56 -14.81
N VAL A 18 -43.26 -1.25 -13.67
CA VAL A 18 -42.59 -1.20 -12.36
C VAL A 18 -41.91 -2.54 -12.04
N GLU A 19 -42.51 -3.65 -12.44
CA GLU A 19 -41.95 -5.00 -12.27
C GLU A 19 -40.64 -5.21 -13.05
N MET A 20 -40.54 -4.68 -14.29
CA MET A 20 -39.32 -4.76 -15.08
C MET A 20 -38.19 -3.94 -14.46
N LEU A 21 -38.51 -2.76 -13.93
CA LEU A 21 -37.56 -1.91 -13.22
C LEU A 21 -37.09 -2.56 -11.91
N ALA A 22 -38.02 -3.14 -11.14
CA ALA A 22 -37.71 -3.85 -9.91
C ALA A 22 -36.82 -5.07 -10.16
N ALA A 23 -37.11 -5.85 -11.21
CA ALA A 23 -36.29 -7.00 -11.61
C ALA A 23 -34.88 -6.57 -12.03
N ALA A 24 -34.76 -5.49 -12.81
CA ALA A 24 -33.46 -4.96 -13.23
C ALA A 24 -32.61 -4.47 -12.05
N VAL A 25 -33.20 -3.71 -11.13
CA VAL A 25 -32.51 -3.23 -9.92
C VAL A 25 -32.09 -4.41 -9.03
N LYS A 26 -32.97 -5.40 -8.86
CA LYS A 26 -32.67 -6.62 -8.09
C LYS A 26 -31.50 -7.40 -8.69
N ALA A 27 -31.42 -7.47 -10.02
CA ALA A 27 -30.30 -8.12 -10.71
C ALA A 27 -28.97 -7.37 -10.51
N ASP A 28 -28.96 -6.03 -10.65
CA ASP A 28 -27.75 -5.21 -10.44
C ASP A 28 -27.25 -5.32 -8.99
N MET A 29 -28.17 -5.32 -8.00
CA MET A 29 -27.83 -5.55 -6.59
C MET A 29 -27.23 -6.94 -6.36
N ALA A 30 -27.83 -7.99 -6.93
CA ALA A 30 -27.32 -9.35 -6.80
C ALA A 30 -25.92 -9.51 -7.43
N GLU A 31 -25.66 -8.85 -8.57
CA GLU A 31 -24.33 -8.85 -9.19
C GLU A 31 -23.30 -8.10 -8.33
N ALA A 32 -23.69 -6.94 -7.77
CA ALA A 32 -22.84 -6.18 -6.87
C ALA A 32 -22.48 -6.98 -5.61
N ASP A 33 -23.45 -7.69 -5.02
CA ASP A 33 -23.25 -8.56 -3.87
C ASP A 33 -22.35 -9.75 -4.21
N ALA A 34 -22.54 -10.39 -5.36
CA ALA A 34 -21.68 -11.47 -5.83
C ALA A 34 -20.23 -10.99 -6.03
N ARG A 35 -20.03 -9.79 -6.61
CA ARG A 35 -18.71 -9.18 -6.78
C ARG A 35 -18.03 -8.87 -5.46
N LEU A 36 -18.80 -8.42 -4.47
CA LEU A 36 -18.30 -8.13 -3.13
C LEU A 36 -17.95 -9.42 -2.38
N ALA A 37 -18.77 -10.47 -2.49
CA ALA A 37 -18.50 -11.80 -1.95
C ALA A 37 -17.22 -12.40 -2.56
N ALA A 38 -17.02 -12.27 -3.87
CA ALA A 38 -15.81 -12.72 -4.55
C ALA A 38 -14.55 -11.98 -4.06
N LYS A 39 -14.64 -10.66 -3.82
CA LYS A 39 -13.54 -9.89 -3.21
C LYS A 39 -13.22 -10.40 -1.80
N ARG A 40 -14.24 -10.59 -0.95
CA ARG A 40 -14.06 -11.13 0.41
C ARG A 40 -13.43 -12.53 0.41
N ALA A 41 -13.84 -13.40 -0.51
CA ALA A 41 -13.28 -14.74 -0.64
C ALA A 41 -11.79 -14.71 -1.03
N LYS A 42 -11.40 -13.83 -1.97
CA LYS A 42 -10.00 -13.63 -2.35
C LYS A 42 -9.16 -13.11 -1.18
N ASP A 43 -9.68 -12.14 -0.43
CA ASP A 43 -8.99 -11.61 0.74
C ASP A 43 -8.85 -12.66 1.85
N ALA A 44 -9.88 -13.46 2.12
CA ALA A 44 -9.82 -14.57 3.06
C ALA A 44 -8.76 -15.61 2.64
N ALA A 45 -8.67 -15.95 1.35
CA ALA A 45 -7.66 -16.85 0.83
C ALA A 45 -6.23 -16.26 0.97
N ARG A 46 -6.07 -14.96 0.71
CA ARG A 46 -4.79 -14.25 0.89
C ARG A 46 -4.34 -14.29 2.35
N GLN A 47 -5.25 -14.03 3.28
CA GLN A 47 -4.97 -14.08 4.72
C GLN A 47 -4.60 -15.50 5.18
N ARG A 48 -5.28 -16.54 4.69
CA ARG A 48 -4.93 -17.94 4.99
C ARG A 48 -3.51 -18.27 4.54
N LYS A 49 -3.13 -17.88 3.32
CA LYS A 49 -1.77 -18.12 2.79
C LYS A 49 -0.71 -17.44 3.65
N HIS A 50 -0.90 -16.16 3.99
CA HIS A 50 0.04 -15.41 4.83
C HIS A 50 0.26 -16.09 6.18
N ARG A 51 -0.82 -16.49 6.86
CA ARG A 51 -0.74 -17.18 8.15
C ARG A 51 -0.04 -18.55 8.04
N GLY A 52 -0.21 -19.25 6.92
CA GLY A 52 0.45 -20.54 6.67
C GLY A 52 1.96 -20.43 6.51
N THR A 53 2.45 -19.40 5.82
CA THR A 53 3.90 -19.16 5.66
C THR A 53 4.59 -18.77 6.95
N ASP A 54 3.95 -17.96 7.80
CA ASP A 54 4.55 -17.52 9.06
C ASP A 54 4.67 -18.66 10.09
N ALA A 55 3.81 -19.69 9.97
CA ALA A 55 3.84 -20.85 10.86
C ALA A 55 5.00 -21.82 10.57
N VAL A 56 5.48 -21.90 9.32
CA VAL A 56 6.54 -22.84 8.91
C VAL A 56 7.95 -22.27 9.15
N SER A 57 8.08 -20.95 9.29
CA SER A 57 9.40 -20.30 9.43
C SER A 57 9.98 -20.32 10.86
N ARG A 58 9.34 -21.02 11.81
CA ARG A 58 9.74 -21.06 13.22
C ARG A 58 10.63 -22.25 13.61
N ASP A 59 10.92 -23.16 12.68
CA ASP A 59 11.78 -24.33 12.93
C ASP A 59 13.14 -24.20 12.24
N VAL A 60 13.74 -23.00 12.31
CA VAL A 60 15.16 -22.83 11.99
C VAL A 60 15.93 -23.30 13.21
N THR A 61 16.35 -24.56 13.17
CA THR A 61 17.35 -25.12 14.07
C THR A 61 18.58 -24.23 14.06
N VAL A 62 18.87 -23.64 15.23
CA VAL A 62 20.13 -22.95 15.49
C VAL A 62 21.22 -23.99 15.31
N THR A 63 21.91 -23.94 14.18
CA THR A 63 23.14 -24.70 13.99
C THR A 63 24.18 -24.01 14.85
N GLU A 64 24.62 -24.70 15.90
CA GLU A 64 25.71 -24.24 16.77
C GLU A 64 26.95 -24.00 15.89
N CYS A 65 27.39 -22.74 15.84
CA CYS A 65 28.66 -22.40 15.21
C CYS A 65 29.77 -22.82 16.18
N ASP A 66 30.41 -23.93 15.87
CA ASP A 66 31.65 -24.36 16.49
C ASP A 66 32.69 -23.24 16.46
N THR A 67 33.26 -23.00 17.64
CA THR A 67 34.35 -22.07 17.87
C THR A 67 35.62 -22.89 17.82
N GLU A 68 36.39 -22.83 16.73
CA GLU A 68 37.77 -23.29 16.77
C GLU A 68 38.71 -22.31 16.06
N ASP A 69 39.75 -22.04 16.82
CA ASP A 69 40.89 -21.17 16.64
C ASP A 69 41.94 -21.83 15.72
N VAL A 70 42.95 -21.04 15.35
CA VAL A 70 44.28 -21.43 14.88
C VAL A 70 44.51 -21.70 13.37
N THR A 71 45.44 -20.88 12.87
CA THR A 71 46.53 -21.16 11.90
C THR A 71 46.37 -20.83 10.40
N ASN A 72 47.14 -19.80 10.01
CA ASN A 72 47.83 -19.61 8.73
C ASN A 72 48.06 -20.87 7.87
N GLN A 73 47.63 -20.83 6.60
CA GLN A 73 48.44 -21.31 5.47
C GLN A 73 47.88 -20.82 4.11
N PRO A 74 48.69 -20.17 3.25
CA PRO A 74 48.34 -19.94 1.85
C PRO A 74 48.85 -21.12 1.01
N LEU A 75 47.96 -22.02 0.59
CA LEU A 75 48.30 -23.08 -0.36
C LEU A 75 47.79 -22.74 -1.76
N SER A 76 48.77 -22.65 -2.65
CA SER A 76 48.70 -22.42 -4.09
C SER A 76 47.66 -23.28 -4.80
N ARG A 77 46.85 -22.67 -5.66
CA ARG A 77 46.07 -23.38 -6.67
C ARG A 77 46.93 -23.59 -7.93
N PRO A 78 46.90 -24.77 -8.58
CA PRO A 78 47.68 -25.03 -9.79
C PRO A 78 47.10 -24.26 -11.00
N PRO A 79 47.93 -23.93 -12.01
CA PRO A 79 47.47 -23.29 -13.22
C PRO A 79 46.77 -24.33 -14.11
N ASN A 80 45.47 -24.18 -14.31
CA ASN A 80 44.77 -24.93 -15.35
C ASN A 80 44.43 -23.97 -16.49
N GLU A 81 45.33 -23.96 -17.48
CA GLU A 81 45.08 -23.34 -18.78
C GLU A 81 44.22 -24.27 -19.65
N ILE A 82 43.54 -23.65 -20.62
CA ILE A 82 42.87 -24.26 -21.78
C ILE A 82 41.43 -24.76 -21.51
N ASN A 83 40.48 -23.84 -21.67
CA ASN A 83 39.50 -24.00 -22.76
C ASN A 83 39.00 -22.64 -23.24
N SER A 84 39.42 -22.30 -24.46
CA SER A 84 38.94 -21.18 -25.26
C SER A 84 37.42 -21.28 -25.44
N ASN A 85 36.69 -20.28 -24.95
CA ASN A 85 35.30 -20.03 -25.34
C ASN A 85 35.21 -18.63 -25.97
N PRO A 86 34.40 -18.43 -27.04
CA PRO A 86 34.51 -17.33 -27.99
C PRO A 86 33.96 -15.99 -27.40
N PRO A 87 34.17 -14.84 -28.09
CA PRO A 87 34.33 -13.56 -27.44
C PRO A 87 33.04 -13.03 -26.81
N THR A 88 33.16 -12.72 -25.53
CA THR A 88 32.67 -11.53 -24.85
C THR A 88 31.46 -10.85 -25.50
N GLN A 89 30.25 -11.31 -25.15
CA GLN A 89 29.14 -10.37 -25.07
C GLN A 89 29.50 -9.38 -23.97
N THR A 90 29.98 -8.21 -24.38
CA THR A 90 30.15 -7.04 -23.51
C THR A 90 28.79 -6.77 -22.88
N ARG A 91 28.55 -7.33 -21.70
CA ARG A 91 27.42 -6.94 -20.87
C ARG A 91 27.69 -5.48 -20.53
N GLU A 92 27.04 -4.59 -21.26
CA GLU A 92 27.04 -3.16 -20.96
C GLU A 92 26.90 -3.01 -19.45
N LYS A 93 27.84 -2.26 -18.84
CA LYS A 93 27.85 -1.98 -17.40
C LYS A 93 26.45 -1.54 -17.01
N GLN A 94 25.67 -2.45 -16.44
CA GLN A 94 24.38 -2.10 -15.86
C GLN A 94 24.71 -1.09 -14.78
N THR A 95 24.36 0.17 -15.03
CA THR A 95 24.52 1.25 -14.06
C THR A 95 23.94 0.76 -12.74
N PRO A 96 24.64 0.95 -11.60
CA PRO A 96 24.17 0.45 -10.33
C PRO A 96 22.73 0.89 -10.11
N ARG A 97 21.84 -0.09 -9.92
CA ARG A 97 20.42 0.13 -9.73
C ARG A 97 20.27 1.11 -8.56
N ALA A 98 19.79 2.32 -8.84
CA ALA A 98 19.68 3.37 -7.83
C ALA A 98 18.93 2.82 -6.62
N ARG A 99 19.63 2.70 -5.50
CA ARG A 99 19.04 2.27 -4.23
C ARG A 99 18.07 3.38 -3.80
N GLY A 100 16.84 3.01 -3.47
CA GLY A 100 15.87 3.99 -2.97
C GLY A 100 16.42 4.69 -1.72
N ALA A 101 16.11 5.97 -1.57
CA ALA A 101 16.49 6.76 -0.40
C ALA A 101 15.27 6.98 0.49
N THR A 102 15.49 7.11 1.80
CA THR A 102 14.47 7.64 2.71
C THR A 102 14.18 9.11 2.38
N ILE A 103 13.03 9.61 2.83
CA ILE A 103 12.66 11.01 2.56
C ILE A 103 13.56 11.95 3.39
N PRO A 104 14.20 12.96 2.78
CA PRO A 104 15.01 13.92 3.52
C PRO A 104 14.22 14.68 4.60
N ALA A 105 14.91 15.13 5.66
CA ALA A 105 14.32 15.95 6.73
C ALA A 105 13.83 17.31 6.20
N ASP A 106 14.54 17.89 5.24
CA ASP A 106 14.18 19.17 4.62
C ASP A 106 13.49 19.00 3.26
N TRP A 107 12.86 17.85 3.03
CA TRP A 107 12.18 17.58 1.78
C TRP A 107 11.04 18.58 1.55
N LYS A 108 11.02 19.17 0.35
CA LYS A 108 9.93 20.03 -0.13
C LYS A 108 9.45 19.52 -1.49
N PRO A 109 8.13 19.57 -1.77
CA PRO A 109 7.62 19.20 -3.07
C PRO A 109 8.16 20.15 -4.14
N GLN A 110 8.76 19.59 -5.19
CA GLN A 110 9.06 20.37 -6.38
C GLN A 110 7.75 20.79 -7.08
N PRO A 111 7.71 21.99 -7.68
CA PRO A 111 6.54 22.43 -8.43
C PRO A 111 6.28 21.47 -9.61
N PHE A 112 5.03 21.10 -9.79
CA PHE A 112 4.60 20.30 -10.93
C PHE A 112 4.77 21.08 -12.24
N GLY A 113 5.17 20.38 -13.30
CA GLY A 113 5.25 20.96 -14.64
C GLY A 113 3.90 21.47 -15.14
N VAL A 114 3.95 22.49 -16.01
CA VAL A 114 2.77 23.09 -16.64
C VAL A 114 1.99 22.02 -17.41
N GLY A 115 0.67 21.99 -17.25
CA GLY A 115 -0.22 21.05 -17.96
C GLY A 115 -0.31 19.65 -17.37
N THR A 116 0.33 19.36 -16.25
CA THR A 116 0.20 18.05 -15.58
C THR A 116 -1.10 17.94 -14.78
N ALA A 117 -1.67 16.74 -14.70
CA ALA A 117 -2.89 16.49 -13.93
C ALA A 117 -2.69 16.79 -12.43
N ALA A 118 -1.53 16.46 -11.85
CA ALA A 118 -1.19 16.79 -10.47
C ALA A 118 -1.19 18.31 -10.20
N ARG A 119 -0.69 19.11 -11.16
CA ARG A 119 -0.72 20.57 -11.07
C ARG A 119 -2.15 21.10 -11.00
N ALA A 120 -3.04 20.64 -11.88
CA ALA A 120 -4.44 21.04 -11.88
C ALA A 120 -5.17 20.67 -10.57
N ILE A 121 -4.76 19.58 -9.92
CA ILE A 121 -5.31 19.19 -8.61
C ILE A 121 -4.85 20.17 -7.52
N VAL A 122 -3.55 20.47 -7.48
CA VAL A 122 -2.99 21.42 -6.50
C VAL A 122 -3.52 22.83 -6.70
N ASP A 123 -3.68 23.29 -7.95
CA ASP A 123 -4.22 24.62 -8.25
C ASP A 123 -5.69 24.76 -7.80
N GLY A 124 -6.42 23.65 -7.69
CA GLY A 124 -7.77 23.62 -7.15
C GLY A 124 -7.83 23.56 -5.62
N TRP A 125 -6.70 23.49 -4.91
CA TRP A 125 -6.69 23.46 -3.46
C TRP A 125 -6.81 24.86 -2.86
N PRO A 126 -7.54 25.00 -1.73
CA PRO A 126 -7.49 26.22 -0.93
C PRO A 126 -6.05 26.58 -0.52
N PRO A 127 -5.76 27.88 -0.30
CA PRO A 127 -4.45 28.30 0.20
C PRO A 127 -4.15 27.61 1.55
N GLY A 128 -2.91 27.13 1.71
CA GLY A 128 -2.44 26.40 2.90
C GLY A 128 -2.58 24.88 2.83
N VAL A 129 -3.49 24.34 2.00
CA VAL A 129 -3.68 22.88 1.88
C VAL A 129 -2.47 22.20 1.23
N LEU A 130 -1.75 22.90 0.35
CA LEU A 130 -0.51 22.38 -0.24
C LEU A 130 0.52 22.04 0.83
N ASP A 131 0.74 22.97 1.76
CA ASP A 131 1.72 22.83 2.84
C ASP A 131 1.30 21.74 3.82
N GLU A 132 0.02 21.71 4.21
CA GLU A 132 -0.55 20.64 5.04
C GLU A 132 -0.36 19.25 4.43
N GLN A 133 -0.62 19.11 3.12
CA GLN A 133 -0.47 17.84 2.42
C GLN A 133 1.00 17.44 2.28
N ALA A 134 1.89 18.41 2.06
CA ALA A 134 3.32 18.17 1.97
C ALA A 134 3.89 17.70 3.33
N GLU A 135 3.48 18.33 4.43
CA GLU A 135 3.84 17.91 5.78
C GLU A 135 3.30 16.52 6.08
N HIS A 136 2.04 16.25 5.75
CA HIS A 136 1.43 14.95 5.98
C HIS A 136 2.13 13.84 5.19
N PHE A 137 2.49 14.10 3.93
CA PHE A 137 3.27 13.18 3.12
C PHE A 137 4.65 12.90 3.72
N ALA A 138 5.37 13.95 4.12
CA ALA A 138 6.69 13.80 4.74
C ALA A 138 6.62 13.02 6.05
N SER A 139 5.68 13.37 6.93
CA SER A 139 5.44 12.67 8.20
C SER A 139 5.08 11.20 7.98
N HIS A 140 4.18 10.89 7.04
CA HIS A 140 3.79 9.52 6.72
C HIS A 140 4.99 8.66 6.30
N HIS A 141 5.80 9.16 5.37
CA HIS A 141 6.92 8.40 4.84
C HIS A 141 8.11 8.32 5.81
N ARG A 142 8.26 9.29 6.71
CA ARG A 142 9.21 9.22 7.84
C ARG A 142 8.80 8.17 8.87
N ALA A 143 7.56 8.23 9.35
CA ALA A 143 7.04 7.29 10.34
C ALA A 143 7.06 5.85 9.81
N LYS A 144 6.77 5.67 8.52
CA LYS A 144 6.76 4.36 7.87
C LYS A 144 8.17 3.87 7.49
N GLY A 145 9.18 4.75 7.44
CA GLY A 145 10.55 4.41 7.04
C GLY A 145 10.67 3.92 5.60
N THR A 146 9.75 4.30 4.71
CA THR A 146 9.79 3.84 3.31
C THR A 146 10.92 4.51 2.55
N VAL A 147 11.53 3.74 1.63
CA VAL A 147 12.50 4.25 0.67
C VAL A 147 11.84 4.39 -0.71
N SER A 148 12.10 5.49 -1.40
CA SER A 148 11.67 5.70 -2.78
C SER A 148 12.85 6.09 -3.65
N LYS A 149 12.80 5.71 -4.93
CA LYS A 149 13.78 6.16 -5.92
C LYS A 149 13.49 7.60 -6.35
N ASP A 150 12.22 7.97 -6.38
CA ASP A 150 11.76 9.30 -6.79
C ASP A 150 10.64 9.76 -5.86
N TRP A 151 10.99 10.69 -4.97
CA TRP A 151 10.04 11.29 -4.05
C TRP A 151 9.06 12.24 -4.74
N HIS A 152 9.40 12.82 -5.89
CA HIS A 152 8.50 13.67 -6.66
C HIS A 152 7.39 12.84 -7.32
N ASP A 153 7.71 11.68 -7.88
CA ASP A 153 6.69 10.76 -8.44
C ASP A 153 5.79 10.17 -7.34
N SER A 154 6.39 9.85 -6.19
CA SER A 154 5.65 9.41 -5.00
C SER A 154 4.69 10.50 -4.51
N TRP A 155 5.13 11.76 -4.53
CA TRP A 155 4.30 12.92 -4.22
C TRP A 155 3.21 13.15 -5.25
N SER A 156 3.50 13.05 -6.55
CA SER A 156 2.50 13.12 -7.62
C SER A 156 1.38 12.10 -7.39
N THR A 157 1.76 10.85 -7.08
CA THR A 157 0.81 9.79 -6.75
C THR A 157 -0.02 10.10 -5.50
N TRP A 158 0.60 10.70 -4.47
CA TRP A 158 -0.11 11.17 -3.27
C TRP A 158 -1.16 12.24 -3.61
N VAL A 159 -0.79 13.22 -4.44
CA VAL A 159 -1.67 14.29 -4.91
C VAL A 159 -2.85 13.73 -5.71
N HIS A 160 -2.62 12.78 -6.62
CA HIS A 160 -3.72 12.14 -7.35
C HIS A 160 -4.70 11.42 -6.41
N ASN A 161 -4.18 10.80 -5.36
CA ASN A 161 -4.98 10.09 -4.37
C ASN A 161 -5.56 11.01 -3.28
N SER A 162 -5.13 12.27 -3.17
CA SER A 162 -5.63 13.20 -2.13
C SER A 162 -7.14 13.41 -2.22
N LYS A 163 -7.68 13.41 -3.45
CA LYS A 163 -9.13 13.42 -3.73
C LYS A 163 -9.87 12.23 -3.11
N ARG A 164 -9.18 11.12 -2.90
CA ARG A 164 -9.71 9.90 -2.28
C ARG A 164 -9.52 9.90 -0.76
N PHE A 165 -8.52 10.61 -0.25
CA PHE A 165 -8.16 10.59 1.17
C PHE A 165 -9.07 11.44 2.06
N LYS A 166 -9.66 12.54 1.57
CA LYS A 166 -10.64 13.32 2.32
C LYS A 166 -11.69 13.95 1.40
N GLY A 167 -12.95 13.92 1.87
CA GLY A 167 -14.12 14.49 1.23
C GLY A 167 -14.00 15.98 0.91
N PHE A 168 -13.57 16.27 -0.31
CA PHE A 168 -13.92 17.50 -1.05
C PHE A 168 -15.29 17.36 -1.75
N GLY A 169 -16.02 16.28 -1.47
CA GLY A 169 -17.41 16.09 -1.83
C GLY A 169 -18.29 16.22 -0.59
N ASN A 170 -19.35 17.01 -0.73
CA ASN A 170 -20.44 17.27 0.20
C ASN A 170 -20.72 16.16 1.24
N GLY A 171 -20.93 16.58 2.49
CA GLY A 171 -21.12 15.69 3.63
C GLY A 171 -22.05 14.50 3.38
N GLN A 172 -21.49 13.29 3.49
CA GLN A 172 -22.27 12.08 3.74
C GLN A 172 -21.68 11.36 4.94
N SER A 173 -22.34 11.62 6.08
CA SER A 173 -22.52 10.76 7.25
C SER A 173 -21.36 9.83 7.62
N LYS A 174 -20.61 10.24 8.65
CA LYS A 174 -20.23 9.30 9.71
C LYS A 174 -21.51 8.59 10.15
N GLN A 175 -21.67 7.32 9.80
CA GLN A 175 -22.65 6.50 10.52
C GLN A 175 -22.20 6.44 11.98
N PRO A 176 -23.09 6.74 12.95
CA PRO A 176 -22.77 6.59 14.34
C PRO A 176 -22.55 5.11 14.64
N SER A 177 -21.35 4.81 15.14
CA SER A 177 -20.99 3.57 15.81
C SER A 177 -22.05 3.22 16.87
N ARG A 178 -22.89 2.22 16.59
CA ARG A 178 -23.66 1.52 17.63
C ARG A 178 -22.73 0.49 18.27
N GLY A 179 -22.60 0.59 19.59
CA GLY A 179 -21.52 -0.01 20.37
C GLY A 179 -21.55 -1.53 20.46
N GLY A 180 -20.34 -2.09 20.46
CA GLY A 180 -20.02 -3.40 21.02
C GLY A 180 -19.03 -3.17 22.16
N SER A 181 -19.52 -3.34 23.38
CA SER A 181 -18.79 -3.24 24.64
C SER A 181 -17.64 -4.25 24.69
N THR A 182 -16.39 -3.78 24.72
CA THR A 182 -15.24 -4.54 25.24
C THR A 182 -14.69 -3.82 26.46
N ARG A 183 -15.41 -3.92 27.58
CA ARG A 183 -14.81 -3.89 28.91
C ARG A 183 -14.38 -5.32 29.22
N ASP A 184 -13.13 -5.65 28.92
CA ASP A 184 -12.31 -6.62 29.65
C ASP A 184 -10.99 -6.81 28.90
N ALA A 185 -9.92 -6.18 29.42
CA ALA A 185 -8.50 -6.55 29.29
C ALA A 185 -7.59 -5.33 29.52
N ALA A 186 -7.62 -4.77 30.73
CA ALA A 186 -6.54 -3.91 31.24
C ALA A 186 -6.60 -3.84 32.78
N GLN A 187 -6.44 -5.00 33.44
CA GLN A 187 -5.95 -5.01 34.82
C GLN A 187 -4.46 -4.64 34.81
N LEU A 188 -4.22 -3.38 35.16
CA LEU A 188 -3.15 -2.88 36.02
C LEU A 188 -2.05 -3.90 36.40
N ALA A 189 -0.99 -3.94 35.60
CA ALA A 189 0.33 -4.39 36.03
C ALA A 189 1.11 -3.18 36.57
N LEU A 190 0.92 -2.85 37.86
CA LEU A 190 1.80 -1.95 38.61
C LEU A 190 1.71 -2.21 40.12
N SER A 191 2.34 -3.30 40.57
CA SER A 191 2.89 -3.44 41.94
C SER A 191 3.54 -4.81 42.10
N ARG A 192 4.85 -4.89 41.84
CA ARG A 192 5.74 -5.90 42.43
C ARG A 192 7.18 -5.44 42.26
N MET A 193 7.54 -4.43 43.06
CA MET A 193 8.91 -4.04 43.34
C MET A 193 8.94 -3.75 44.85
N GLY A 194 9.60 -4.63 45.60
CA GLY A 194 9.59 -4.65 47.06
C GLY A 194 10.31 -5.88 47.57
N CYS A 195 11.64 -5.89 47.39
CA CYS A 195 12.58 -6.74 48.10
C CYS A 195 12.77 -6.20 49.53
N GLY A 196 13.00 -7.08 50.50
CA GLY A 196 13.45 -6.75 51.86
C GLY A 196 12.57 -7.37 52.93
#